data_AF-A0A1X7H6L8-F1
#
_entry.id   AF-A0A1X7H6L8-F1
#
_cell.length_a   1.000
_cell.length_b   1.000
_cell.length_c   1.000
_cell.angle_alpha   90.00
_cell.angle_beta   90.00
_cell.angle_gamma   90.00
#
_symmetry.space_group_name_H-M   'P 1'
#
loop_
_entity.id
_entity.type
_entity.pdbx_description
1 polymer ?
#
loop_
_entity_poly.entity_id
_entity_poly.type
_entity_poly.pdbx_seq_one_letter_code
_entity_poly.pdbx_strand_id
1 'polypeptide(L)'
;MKPLQPDTLIHNPNGQPIVSSMVIDCHANRLWNMVGQFAGFDAFIPSLTHIEMIGTGVGALRTKFFRDGNRVVEQLNSRDEQAMHMTWTTIYNTLGVARLWAAIKVEALGAHCSKVTWTIIADPLETAQEGFEQFVQGFADSALDNVRRLLGKQ
;
A
#
# COMPACT_ATOMS: atom_id res chain seq x y z
N MET A 1 -16.12 9.33 10.22
CA MET A 1 -15.13 9.77 9.21
C MET A 1 -15.53 9.22 7.85
N LYS A 2 -15.32 9.97 6.77
CA LYS A 2 -15.58 9.45 5.40
C LYS A 2 -14.50 8.42 5.03
N PRO A 3 -14.84 7.33 4.31
CA PRO A 3 -13.84 6.41 3.79
C PRO A 3 -12.91 7.14 2.81
N LEU A 4 -11.62 6.75 2.76
CA LEU A 4 -10.72 7.22 1.72
C LEU A 4 -11.27 6.77 0.37
N GLN A 5 -11.17 7.62 -0.64
CA GLN A 5 -11.67 7.39 -1.98
C GLN A 5 -10.56 7.63 -2.99
N PRO A 6 -10.61 6.98 -4.17
CA PRO A 6 -9.69 7.26 -5.26
C PRO A 6 -9.55 8.76 -5.56
N ASP A 7 -8.30 9.23 -5.53
CA ASP A 7 -7.88 10.63 -5.70
C ASP A 7 -6.80 10.78 -6.78
N THR A 8 -6.87 9.96 -7.83
CA THR A 8 -5.89 10.00 -8.92
C THR A 8 -6.03 11.26 -9.79
N LEU A 9 -4.92 11.65 -10.42
CA LEU A 9 -4.88 12.73 -11.42
C LEU A 9 -5.24 12.27 -12.84
N ILE A 10 -5.42 10.96 -13.07
CA ILE A 10 -5.66 10.37 -14.40
C ILE A 10 -7.11 9.88 -14.51
N HIS A 11 -7.36 8.62 -14.13
CA HIS A 11 -8.68 8.00 -14.09
C HIS A 11 -8.82 7.14 -12.84
N ASN A 12 -9.87 7.41 -12.06
CA ASN A 12 -10.19 6.59 -10.88
C ASN A 12 -10.57 5.18 -11.32
N PRO A 13 -10.03 4.13 -10.67
CA PRO A 13 -10.51 2.77 -10.88
C PRO A 13 -11.95 2.61 -10.40
N ASN A 14 -12.64 1.65 -11.00
CA ASN A 14 -14.02 1.31 -10.65
C ASN A 14 -14.19 -0.12 -10.12
N GLY A 15 -13.08 -0.87 -9.98
CA GLY A 15 -13.06 -2.19 -9.35
C GLY A 15 -13.60 -2.20 -7.91
N GLN A 16 -13.91 -3.39 -7.41
CA GLN A 16 -14.31 -3.55 -6.01
C GLN A 16 -13.12 -3.30 -5.07
N PRO A 17 -13.32 -2.66 -3.91
CA PRO A 17 -12.25 -2.50 -2.94
C PRO A 17 -11.78 -3.84 -2.37
N ILE A 18 -10.49 -4.12 -2.57
CA ILE A 18 -9.77 -5.23 -1.94
C ILE A 18 -9.17 -4.68 -0.64
N VAL A 19 -9.54 -5.27 0.50
CA VAL A 19 -9.19 -4.75 1.81
C VAL A 19 -8.46 -5.81 2.62
N SER A 20 -7.22 -5.50 3.00
CA SER A 20 -6.48 -6.26 4.01
C SER A 20 -6.35 -5.43 5.29
N SER A 21 -6.45 -6.07 6.45
CA SER A 21 -6.24 -5.38 7.71
C SER A 21 -5.66 -6.30 8.78
N MET A 22 -4.87 -5.71 9.67
CA MET A 22 -4.17 -6.43 10.72
C MET A 22 -4.16 -5.60 12.01
N VAL A 23 -4.42 -6.26 13.15
CA VAL A 23 -4.23 -5.70 14.48
C VAL A 23 -2.84 -6.10 14.98
N ILE A 24 -2.12 -5.14 15.54
CA ILE A 24 -0.71 -5.29 15.95
C ILE A 24 -0.54 -4.70 17.34
N ASP A 25 0.16 -5.43 18.20
CA ASP A 25 0.49 -5.03 19.58
C ASP A 25 1.65 -4.02 19.61
N CYS A 26 1.39 -2.84 19.05
CA CYS A 26 2.28 -1.70 19.15
C CYS A 26 1.52 -0.38 19.10
N HIS A 27 2.19 0.70 19.51
CA HIS A 27 1.69 2.06 19.37
C HIS A 27 1.45 2.41 17.89
N ALA A 28 0.35 3.12 17.61
CA ALA A 28 -0.01 3.53 16.26
C ALA A 28 1.09 4.34 15.55
N ASN A 29 1.83 5.20 16.28
CA ASN A 29 2.95 5.95 15.72
C ASN A 29 4.10 5.04 15.24
N ARG A 30 4.41 3.96 15.97
CA ARG A 30 5.44 2.99 15.59
C ARG A 30 5.03 2.24 14.34
N LEU A 31 3.76 1.84 14.25
CA LEU A 31 3.21 1.20 13.06
C LEU A 31 3.25 2.15 11.86
N TRP A 32 2.76 3.38 12.02
CA TRP A 32 2.76 4.41 10.98
C TRP A 32 4.17 4.78 10.49
N ASN A 33 5.16 4.83 11.39
CA ASN A 33 6.56 5.06 11.04
C ASN A 33 7.16 3.96 10.14
N MET A 34 6.51 2.78 10.03
CA MET A 34 6.89 1.72 9.10
C MET A 34 6.01 1.75 7.85
N VAL A 35 4.70 1.48 8.00
CA VAL A 35 3.79 1.28 6.85
C VAL A 35 3.43 2.58 6.16
N GLY A 36 3.55 3.70 6.86
CA GLY A 36 3.35 5.03 6.34
C GLY A 36 4.56 5.57 5.62
N GLN A 37 5.69 4.88 5.46
CA GLN A 37 6.83 5.43 4.71
C GLN A 37 6.70 5.13 3.21
N PHE A 38 6.31 6.12 2.42
CA PHE A 38 6.11 5.92 0.97
C PHE A 38 7.38 5.41 0.28
N ALA A 39 8.55 5.91 0.67
CA ALA A 39 9.85 5.47 0.17
C ALA A 39 10.35 4.16 0.80
N GLY A 40 9.80 3.73 1.94
CA GLY A 40 10.27 2.58 2.72
C GLY A 40 9.40 1.33 2.57
N PHE A 41 8.70 1.20 1.44
CA PHE A 41 7.74 0.11 1.22
C PHE A 41 8.41 -1.27 1.14
N ASP A 42 9.67 -1.32 0.69
CA ASP A 42 10.52 -2.52 0.67
C ASP A 42 10.87 -3.04 2.07
N ALA A 43 10.73 -2.23 3.13
CA ALA A 43 10.97 -2.67 4.50
C ALA A 43 10.05 -3.83 4.95
N PHE A 44 8.84 -3.93 4.37
CA PHE A 44 7.88 -4.96 4.72
C PHE A 44 7.36 -5.78 3.54
N ILE A 45 7.90 -5.58 2.32
CA ILE A 45 7.57 -6.36 1.12
C ILE A 45 8.81 -7.15 0.66
N PRO A 46 8.98 -8.41 1.08
CA PRO A 46 10.21 -9.17 0.80
C PRO A 46 10.50 -9.42 -0.68
N SER A 47 9.49 -9.37 -1.55
CA SER A 47 9.63 -9.53 -3.00
C SER A 47 10.27 -8.31 -3.68
N LEU A 48 10.40 -7.17 -3.00
CA LEU A 48 11.15 -6.03 -3.47
C LEU A 48 12.65 -6.21 -3.24
N THR A 49 13.43 -5.69 -4.19
CA THR A 49 14.89 -5.56 -4.08
C THR A 49 15.25 -4.20 -3.52
N HIS A 50 14.66 -3.13 -4.05
CA HIS A 50 14.88 -1.75 -3.64
C HIS A 50 13.79 -0.82 -4.22
N ILE A 51 13.81 0.43 -3.76
CA ILE A 51 12.96 1.52 -4.24
C ILE A 51 13.83 2.71 -4.63
N GLU A 52 13.52 3.32 -5.78
CA GLU A 52 14.10 4.59 -6.20
C GLU A 52 13.05 5.69 -6.13
N MET A 53 13.44 6.86 -5.63
CA MET A 53 12.56 8.01 -5.43
C MET A 53 12.88 9.13 -6.43
N ILE A 54 11.84 9.80 -6.91
CA ILE A 54 11.94 11.07 -7.64
C ILE A 54 11.05 12.09 -6.93
N GLY A 55 11.65 13.21 -6.50
CA GLY A 55 10.96 14.26 -5.76
C GLY A 55 10.68 13.90 -4.30
N THR A 56 9.93 14.77 -3.63
CA THR A 56 9.59 14.66 -2.20
C THR A 56 8.16 15.14 -1.95
N GLY A 57 7.48 14.54 -0.96
CA GLY A 57 6.11 14.94 -0.60
C GLY A 57 5.06 14.49 -1.63
N VAL A 58 3.86 15.07 -1.55
CA VAL A 58 2.76 14.79 -2.48
C VAL A 58 3.21 15.08 -3.92
N GLY A 59 2.91 14.17 -4.84
CA GLY A 59 3.38 14.20 -6.23
C GLY A 59 4.72 13.51 -6.45
N ALA A 60 5.46 13.14 -5.41
CA ALA A 60 6.68 12.34 -5.55
C ALA A 60 6.39 10.96 -6.14
N LEU A 61 7.34 10.44 -6.91
CA LEU A 61 7.28 9.13 -7.52
C LEU A 61 8.18 8.15 -6.79
N ARG A 62 7.74 6.90 -6.70
CA ARG A 62 8.59 5.76 -6.35
C ARG A 62 8.58 4.74 -7.48
N THR A 63 9.77 4.21 -7.79
CA THR A 63 9.93 3.05 -8.65
C THR A 63 10.30 1.86 -7.78
N LYS A 64 9.45 0.84 -7.78
CA LYS A 64 9.65 -0.42 -7.07
C LYS A 64 10.25 -1.45 -8.03
N PHE A 65 11.33 -2.10 -7.62
CA PHE A 65 11.98 -3.16 -8.38
C PHE A 65 11.82 -4.49 -7.67
N PHE A 66 11.19 -5.46 -8.34
CA PHE A 66 10.91 -6.78 -7.78
C PHE A 66 12.02 -7.78 -8.14
N ARG A 67 12.18 -8.81 -7.31
CA ARG A 67 13.20 -9.87 -7.48
C ARG A 67 13.00 -10.70 -8.75
N ASP A 68 11.77 -10.77 -9.25
CA ASP A 68 11.38 -11.47 -10.48
C ASP A 68 11.56 -10.61 -11.75
N GLY A 69 12.12 -9.41 -11.61
CA GLY A 69 12.33 -8.46 -12.71
C GLY A 69 11.14 -7.54 -12.98
N ASN A 70 10.02 -7.69 -12.26
CA ASN A 70 8.89 -6.77 -12.40
C ASN A 70 9.22 -5.36 -11.88
N ARG A 71 8.54 -4.37 -12.45
CA ARG A 71 8.70 -2.96 -12.08
C ARG A 71 7.35 -2.28 -11.94
N VAL A 72 7.24 -1.41 -10.95
CA VAL A 72 6.04 -0.60 -10.70
C VAL A 72 6.46 0.84 -10.39
N VAL A 73 5.84 1.82 -11.04
CA VAL A 73 5.97 3.24 -10.75
C VAL A 73 4.68 3.75 -10.14
N GLU A 74 4.77 4.39 -8.98
CA GLU A 74 3.63 4.94 -8.24
C GLU A 74 3.88 6.40 -7.87
N GLN A 75 2.80 7.19 -7.82
CA GLN A 75 2.78 8.57 -7.33
C GLN A 75 2.09 8.65 -5.98
N LEU A 76 2.67 9.37 -5.03
CA LEU A 76 2.00 9.74 -3.78
C LEU A 76 0.93 10.80 -4.05
N ASN A 77 -0.34 10.50 -3.74
CA ASN A 77 -1.45 11.41 -3.98
C ASN A 77 -1.76 12.27 -2.75
N SER A 78 -1.78 11.66 -1.57
CA SER A 78 -2.02 12.37 -0.31
C SER A 78 -1.27 11.72 0.85
N ARG A 79 -1.05 12.50 1.90
CA ARG A 79 -0.42 12.07 3.14
C ARG A 79 -0.87 12.98 4.27
N ASP A 80 -1.38 12.39 5.35
CA ASP A 80 -1.71 13.10 6.59
C ASP A 80 -1.04 12.37 7.75
N GLU A 81 -0.13 13.07 8.42
CA GLU A 81 0.61 12.55 9.58
C GLU A 81 -0.28 12.45 10.83
N GLN A 82 -1.24 13.37 10.99
CA GLN A 82 -2.12 13.41 12.14
C GLN A 82 -3.21 12.33 12.04
N ALA A 83 -3.81 12.18 10.87
CA ALA A 83 -4.79 11.13 10.60
C ALA A 83 -4.16 9.76 10.30
N MET A 84 -2.82 9.69 10.18
CA MET A 84 -2.03 8.49 9.88
C MET A 84 -2.55 7.73 8.66
N HIS A 85 -2.67 8.45 7.55
CA HIS A 85 -3.02 7.82 6.27
C HIS A 85 -2.24 8.39 5.08
N MET A 86 -2.17 7.59 4.02
CA MET A 86 -1.64 8.02 2.73
C MET A 86 -2.37 7.30 1.61
N THR A 87 -2.43 7.95 0.45
CA THR A 87 -2.99 7.41 -0.78
C THR A 87 -1.97 7.52 -1.92
N TRP A 88 -2.01 6.59 -2.86
CA TRP A 88 -1.14 6.62 -4.03
C TRP A 88 -1.79 5.95 -5.24
N THR A 89 -1.25 6.24 -6.42
CA THR A 89 -1.69 5.69 -7.69
C THR A 89 -0.54 5.03 -8.43
N THR A 90 -0.78 3.87 -9.04
CA THR A 90 0.16 3.27 -10.01
C THR A 90 0.05 3.98 -11.36
N ILE A 91 1.18 4.49 -11.85
CA ILE A 91 1.30 5.13 -13.17
C ILE A 91 1.76 4.12 -14.23
N TYR A 92 2.63 3.18 -13.83
CA TYR A 92 3.17 2.17 -14.73
C TYR A 92 3.42 0.88 -13.95
N ASN A 93 3.19 -0.28 -14.56
CA ASN A 93 3.65 -1.55 -14.01
C ASN A 93 3.81 -2.62 -15.10
N THR A 94 4.53 -3.68 -14.75
CA THR A 94 4.67 -4.91 -15.54
C THR A 94 3.89 -6.09 -14.94
N LEU A 95 3.10 -5.86 -13.88
CA LEU A 95 2.37 -6.89 -13.13
C LEU A 95 1.02 -7.26 -13.73
N GLY A 96 0.61 -6.61 -14.82
CA GLY A 96 -0.69 -6.84 -15.45
C GLY A 96 -1.86 -6.18 -14.72
N VAL A 97 -1.60 -5.13 -13.93
CA VAL A 97 -2.62 -4.41 -13.15
C VAL A 97 -2.98 -3.10 -13.86
N ALA A 98 -4.25 -2.84 -14.11
CA ALA A 98 -4.71 -1.57 -14.66
C ALA A 98 -5.22 -0.62 -13.56
N ARG A 99 -4.94 0.68 -13.72
CA ARG A 99 -5.57 1.79 -12.97
C ARG A 99 -5.59 1.58 -11.44
N LEU A 100 -4.49 1.14 -10.83
CA LEU A 100 -4.47 0.91 -9.38
C LEU A 100 -4.41 2.22 -8.59
N TRP A 101 -5.32 2.34 -7.62
CA TRP A 101 -5.25 3.26 -6.49
C TRP A 101 -5.16 2.46 -5.20
N ALA A 102 -4.40 2.95 -4.21
CA ALA A 102 -4.33 2.32 -2.91
C ALA A 102 -4.20 3.33 -1.78
N ALA A 103 -4.61 2.89 -0.60
CA ALA A 103 -4.55 3.64 0.64
C ALA A 103 -4.08 2.77 1.80
N ILE A 104 -3.22 3.31 2.65
CA ILE A 104 -2.92 2.76 3.98
C ILE A 104 -3.42 3.73 5.02
N LYS A 105 -4.08 3.19 6.05
CA LYS A 105 -4.50 3.91 7.25
C LYS A 105 -4.06 3.15 8.50
N VAL A 106 -3.59 3.88 9.50
CA VAL A 106 -3.31 3.36 10.84
C VAL A 106 -4.24 3.99 11.86
N GLU A 107 -4.79 3.18 12.75
CA GLU A 107 -5.69 3.61 13.81
C GLU A 107 -5.21 3.04 15.15
N ALA A 108 -5.22 3.86 16.21
CA ALA A 108 -5.01 3.36 17.57
C ALA A 108 -6.27 2.64 18.05
N LEU A 109 -6.12 1.43 18.56
CA LEU A 109 -7.17 0.68 19.26
C LEU A 109 -6.99 0.69 20.78
N GLY A 110 -5.84 1.16 21.25
CA GLY A 110 -5.48 1.33 22.65
C GLY A 110 -4.04 1.85 22.78
N ALA A 111 -3.52 1.92 24.01
CA ALA A 111 -2.18 2.45 24.25
C ALA A 111 -1.09 1.67 23.48
N HIS A 112 -1.15 0.33 23.48
CA HIS A 112 -0.18 -0.55 22.83
C HIS A 112 -0.82 -1.44 21.77
N CYS A 113 -1.95 -1.01 21.20
CA CYS A 113 -2.68 -1.77 20.20
C CYS A 113 -3.09 -0.84 19.07
N SER A 114 -2.81 -1.24 17.84
CA SER A 114 -3.15 -0.47 16.65
C SER A 114 -3.58 -1.38 15.50
N LYS A 115 -4.32 -0.80 14.56
CA LYS A 115 -4.78 -1.47 13.35
C LYS A 115 -4.19 -0.77 12.15
N VAL A 116 -3.64 -1.56 11.21
CA VAL A 116 -3.37 -1.10 9.86
C VAL A 116 -4.46 -1.64 8.93
N THR A 117 -4.96 -0.79 8.04
CA THR A 117 -5.86 -1.16 6.96
C THR A 117 -5.22 -0.72 5.64
N TRP A 118 -5.08 -1.65 4.70
CA TRP A 118 -4.64 -1.40 3.34
C TRP A 118 -5.80 -1.68 2.39
N THR A 119 -6.27 -0.64 1.72
CA THR A 119 -7.31 -0.70 0.69
C THR A 119 -6.66 -0.56 -0.68
N ILE A 120 -7.00 -1.44 -1.61
CA ILE A 120 -6.58 -1.40 -3.01
C ILE A 120 -7.84 -1.40 -3.86
N ILE A 121 -7.92 -0.47 -4.81
CA ILE A 121 -8.94 -0.45 -5.85
C ILE A 121 -8.18 -0.47 -7.16
N ALA A 122 -8.39 -1.52 -7.95
CA ALA A 122 -7.68 -1.72 -9.19
C ALA A 122 -8.55 -2.49 -10.17
N ASP A 123 -8.25 -2.32 -11.46
CA ASP A 123 -8.90 -3.07 -12.52
C ASP A 123 -7.90 -4.11 -13.07
N PRO A 124 -8.34 -5.33 -13.41
CA PRO A 124 -7.48 -6.26 -14.13
C PRO A 124 -7.22 -5.75 -15.56
N LEU A 125 -6.08 -6.11 -16.15
CA LEU A 125 -5.99 -6.14 -17.61
C LEU A 125 -6.91 -7.23 -18.16
N GLU A 126 -7.41 -7.09 -19.39
CA GLU A 126 -8.32 -8.06 -20.02
C GLU A 126 -7.76 -9.49 -19.98
N THR A 127 -6.45 -9.64 -20.16
CA THR A 127 -5.75 -10.93 -20.15
C THR A 127 -5.50 -11.51 -18.74
N ALA A 128 -5.86 -10.78 -17.68
CA ALA A 128 -5.52 -11.10 -16.29
C ALA A 128 -6.74 -11.06 -15.36
N GLN A 129 -7.95 -11.26 -15.87
CA GLN A 129 -9.18 -11.21 -15.08
C GLN A 129 -9.31 -12.36 -14.08
N GLU A 130 -9.00 -13.58 -14.50
CA GLU A 130 -9.13 -14.76 -13.65
C GLU A 130 -8.04 -14.75 -12.55
N GLY A 131 -8.44 -14.90 -11.29
CA GLY A 131 -7.50 -14.94 -10.17
C GLY A 131 -6.97 -13.57 -9.70
N PHE A 132 -7.36 -12.47 -10.36
CA PHE A 132 -6.85 -11.12 -10.06
C PHE A 132 -7.03 -10.71 -8.61
N GLU A 133 -8.27 -10.81 -8.12
CA GLU A 133 -8.60 -10.40 -6.75
C GLU A 133 -7.84 -11.24 -5.73
N GLN A 134 -7.76 -12.56 -5.94
CA GLN A 134 -7.00 -13.45 -5.05
C GLN A 134 -5.51 -13.12 -5.05
N PHE A 135 -4.94 -12.78 -6.22
CA PHE A 135 -3.55 -12.36 -6.33
C PHE A 135 -3.27 -11.07 -5.55
N VAL A 136 -4.09 -10.03 -5.75
CA VAL A 136 -3.92 -8.74 -5.08
C VAL A 136 -4.16 -8.88 -3.56
N GLN A 137 -5.20 -9.63 -3.16
CA GLN A 137 -5.50 -9.91 -1.76
C GLN A 137 -4.33 -10.67 -1.09
N GLY A 138 -3.83 -11.74 -1.71
CA GLY A 138 -2.72 -12.52 -1.18
C GLY A 138 -1.43 -11.71 -1.03
N PHE A 139 -1.17 -10.79 -1.96
CA PHE A 139 -0.06 -9.85 -1.85
C PHE A 139 -0.23 -8.90 -0.66
N ALA A 140 -1.41 -8.29 -0.49
CA ALA A 140 -1.69 -7.37 0.62
C ALA A 140 -1.64 -8.07 1.98
N ASP A 141 -2.22 -9.28 2.09
CA ASP A 141 -2.22 -10.07 3.32
C ASP A 141 -0.81 -10.48 3.73
N SER A 142 -0.02 -11.01 2.78
CA SER A 142 1.36 -11.41 3.04
C SER A 142 2.23 -10.24 3.54
N ALA A 143 2.01 -9.06 3.00
CA ALA A 143 2.67 -7.83 3.42
C ALA A 143 2.32 -7.45 4.86
N LEU A 144 1.03 -7.37 5.21
CA LEU A 144 0.61 -7.00 6.56
C LEU A 144 0.98 -8.06 7.60
N ASP A 145 0.98 -9.35 7.22
CA ASP A 145 1.51 -10.42 8.05
C ASP A 145 3.01 -10.23 8.33
N ASN A 146 3.77 -9.77 7.34
CA ASN A 146 5.17 -9.46 7.54
C ASN A 146 5.37 -8.26 8.48
N VAL A 147 4.55 -7.20 8.36
CA VAL A 147 4.56 -6.06 9.29
C VAL A 147 4.33 -6.54 10.73
N ARG A 148 3.33 -7.40 10.94
CA ARG A 148 3.05 -7.99 12.26
C ARG A 148 4.26 -8.74 12.81
N ARG A 149 4.95 -9.56 12.00
CA ARG A 149 6.16 -10.28 12.43
C ARG A 149 7.34 -9.35 12.74
N LEU A 150 7.49 -8.25 11.99
CA LEU A 150 8.57 -7.29 12.21
C LEU A 150 8.37 -6.46 13.48
N LEU A 151 7.13 -6.07 13.78
CA LEU A 151 6.80 -5.24 14.94
C LEU A 151 6.46 -6.04 16.21
N GLY A 152 6.03 -7.28 16.06
CA GLY A 152 5.68 -8.20 17.15
C GLY A 152 6.89 -8.90 17.81
N LYS A 153 8.10 -8.75 17.26
CA LYS A 153 9.33 -9.09 17.99
C LYS A 153 9.59 -8.00 19.04
N GLN A 154 9.18 -8.26 20.27
CA GLN A 154 9.63 -7.54 21.47
C GLN A 154 10.19 -8.56 22.45
#